data_AF-A0AAV4C3V2-F1
#
_entry.id   AF-A0AAV4C3V2-F1
#
_cell.length_a   1.000
_cell.length_b   1.000
_cell.length_c   1.000
_cell.angle_alpha   90.00
_cell.angle_beta   90.00
_cell.angle_gamma   90.00
#
_symmetry.space_group_name_H-M   'P 1'
#
loop_
_entity.id
_entity.type
_entity.pdbx_description
1 polymer ?
#
loop_
_entity_poly.entity_id
_entity_poly.type
_entity_poly.pdbx_seq_one_letter_code
_entity_poly.pdbx_strand_id
1 'polypeptide(L)'
;MNCNISNKTTVNSVEDLKTLFPGQFDTIGSFQGNFHIQIDKNATPVVQPPRKYPVHIKNELKQELDRMESLDVIQKETEPTDWVNSIALSRKSNGKLRVCLDPKDLNKVIKRTHHKIPTLEEISHKFSGAKYFSKLDAQHGYWAIHLDEYSSKLTSFGRYRFLRLKTSSSSRWTKY
;
A
#
# COMPACT_ATOMS: atom_id res chain seq x y z
N MET A 1 7.25 10.91 23.17
CA MET A 1 7.70 9.51 23.32
C MET A 1 8.99 9.55 24.09
N ASN A 2 8.94 9.21 25.38
CA ASN A 2 10.16 9.03 26.16
C ASN A 2 10.64 7.60 25.89
N CYS A 3 11.53 7.43 24.91
CA CYS A 3 12.25 6.18 24.72
C CYS A 3 13.33 6.07 25.81
N ASN A 4 12.92 5.65 27.01
CA ASN A 4 13.85 5.27 28.06
C ASN A 4 14.35 3.85 27.73
N ILE A 5 15.62 3.73 27.36
CA ILE A 5 16.27 2.45 27.06
C ILE A 5 16.55 1.76 28.40
N SER A 6 15.60 0.95 28.89
CA SER A 6 15.74 0.28 30.19
C SER A 6 16.40 -1.10 30.13
N ASN A 7 16.67 -1.66 28.94
CA ASN A 7 17.39 -2.93 28.79
C ASN A 7 18.52 -2.81 27.76
N LYS A 8 19.76 -2.99 28.22
CA LYS A 8 20.97 -2.97 27.39
C LYS A 8 21.13 -4.30 26.65
N THR A 9 20.35 -4.51 25.59
CA THR A 9 20.73 -5.49 24.57
C THR A 9 21.65 -4.77 23.59
N THR A 10 22.92 -5.16 23.53
CA THR A 10 23.89 -4.55 22.61
C THR A 10 23.56 -4.97 21.18
N VAL A 11 23.17 -4.03 20.34
CA VAL A 11 22.93 -4.22 18.90
C VAL A 11 24.08 -3.55 18.16
N ASN A 12 24.90 -4.33 17.47
CA ASN A 12 26.06 -3.85 16.73
C ASN A 12 25.86 -3.93 15.20
N SER A 13 24.89 -4.72 14.75
CA SER A 13 24.63 -4.95 13.32
C SER A 13 23.13 -5.06 12.99
N VAL A 14 22.80 -5.01 11.70
CA VAL A 14 21.45 -5.29 11.21
C VAL A 14 21.07 -6.76 11.44
N GLU A 15 22.03 -7.68 11.34
CA GLU A 15 21.82 -9.10 11.65
C GLU A 15 21.44 -9.34 13.11
N ASP A 16 21.98 -8.54 14.04
CA ASP A 16 21.55 -8.59 15.45
C ASP A 16 20.07 -8.19 15.57
N LEU A 17 19.63 -7.15 14.84
CA LEU A 17 18.23 -6.75 14.81
C LEU A 17 17.32 -7.83 14.22
N LYS A 18 17.73 -8.48 13.13
CA LYS A 18 16.98 -9.59 12.52
C LYS A 18 16.87 -10.78 13.47
N THR A 19 17.93 -11.04 14.23
CA THR A 19 17.97 -12.12 15.23
C THR A 19 17.07 -11.80 16.43
N LEU A 20 17.07 -10.56 16.89
CA LEU A 20 16.24 -10.10 18.02
C LEU A 20 14.75 -9.98 17.68
N PHE A 21 14.44 -9.64 16.42
CA PHE A 21 13.07 -9.45 15.94
C PHE A 21 12.78 -10.36 14.74
N PRO A 22 12.78 -11.70 14.94
CA PRO A 22 12.51 -12.63 13.87
C PRO A 22 11.11 -12.38 13.30
N GLY A 23 10.99 -12.33 11.98
CA GLY A 23 9.73 -12.12 11.27
C GLY A 23 9.32 -10.65 11.06
N GLN A 24 10.05 -9.68 11.62
CA GLN A 24 9.79 -8.24 11.40
C GLN A 24 10.55 -7.67 10.20
N PHE A 25 11.40 -8.47 9.58
CA PHE A 25 12.17 -8.13 8.38
C PHE A 25 11.76 -9.04 7.22
N ASP A 26 11.81 -8.49 6.01
CA ASP A 26 11.58 -9.19 4.74
C ASP A 26 10.18 -9.84 4.57
N THR A 27 9.23 -9.51 5.44
CA THR A 27 7.82 -9.94 5.39
C THR A 27 6.89 -8.78 5.03
N ILE A 28 5.70 -9.09 4.49
CA ILE A 28 4.64 -8.09 4.40
C ILE A 28 4.01 -7.96 5.78
N GLY A 29 4.02 -6.74 6.31
CA GLY A 29 3.37 -6.46 7.60
C GLY A 29 1.87 -6.78 7.59
N SER A 30 1.28 -6.82 8.78
CA SER A 30 -0.17 -6.95 8.94
C SER A 30 -0.60 -6.07 10.12
N PHE A 31 -1.20 -4.93 9.81
CA PHE A 31 -1.81 -4.09 10.84
C PHE A 31 -3.15 -4.68 11.28
N GLN A 32 -3.47 -4.49 12.56
CA GLN A 32 -4.74 -4.95 13.12
C GLN A 32 -5.90 -4.11 12.55
N GLY A 33 -6.95 -4.82 12.15
CA GLY A 33 -8.16 -4.22 11.60
C GLY A 33 -8.14 -4.04 10.09
N ASN A 34 -9.33 -3.74 9.55
CA ASN A 34 -9.55 -3.51 8.13
C ASN A 34 -9.82 -2.01 7.89
N PHE A 35 -9.28 -1.51 6.79
CA PHE A 35 -9.49 -0.14 6.33
C PHE A 35 -10.74 -0.05 5.47
N HIS A 36 -11.63 0.86 5.84
CA HIS A 36 -12.87 1.15 5.13
C HIS A 36 -12.73 2.41 4.26
N ILE A 37 -12.91 2.27 2.94
CA ILE A 37 -12.94 3.39 2.00
C ILE A 37 -14.35 3.98 1.99
N GLN A 38 -14.47 5.20 2.51
CA GLN A 38 -15.73 5.96 2.45
C GLN A 38 -15.88 6.65 1.09
N ILE A 39 -17.02 6.45 0.43
CA ILE A 39 -17.40 7.16 -0.79
C ILE A 39 -18.66 8.02 -0.58
N ASP A 40 -18.91 8.95 -1.50
CA ASP A 40 -20.20 9.65 -1.58
C ASP A 40 -21.34 8.65 -1.74
N LYS A 41 -22.42 8.83 -0.98
CA LYS A 41 -23.61 7.97 -1.02
C LYS A 41 -24.34 8.06 -2.36
N ASN A 42 -24.18 9.20 -3.05
CA ASN A 42 -24.76 9.45 -4.36
C ASN A 42 -23.79 9.12 -5.51
N ALA A 43 -22.65 8.48 -5.21
CA ALA A 43 -21.66 8.13 -6.22
C ALA A 43 -22.24 7.13 -7.23
N THR A 44 -22.20 7.48 -8.51
CA THR A 44 -22.50 6.53 -9.59
C THR A 44 -21.29 5.65 -9.86
N PRO A 45 -21.42 4.31 -9.82
CA PRO A 45 -20.33 3.41 -10.14
C PRO A 45 -19.83 3.56 -11.58
N VAL A 46 -18.54 3.31 -11.77
CA VAL A 46 -17.90 3.39 -13.09
C VAL A 46 -17.16 2.09 -13.40
N VAL A 47 -17.47 1.51 -14.57
CA VAL A 47 -16.76 0.38 -15.15
C VAL A 47 -15.86 0.89 -16.27
N GLN A 48 -14.56 0.99 -16.00
CA GLN A 48 -13.60 1.39 -17.02
C GLN A 48 -13.35 0.26 -18.03
N PRO A 49 -13.23 0.58 -19.33
CA PRO A 49 -12.94 -0.42 -20.34
C PRO A 49 -11.53 -1.02 -20.14
N PRO A 50 -11.32 -2.31 -20.50
CA PRO A 50 -10.01 -2.93 -20.43
C PRO A 50 -8.96 -2.16 -21.24
N ARG A 51 -7.80 -1.87 -20.62
CA ARG A 51 -6.68 -1.25 -21.33
C ARG A 51 -5.91 -2.28 -22.15
N LYS A 52 -5.49 -1.87 -23.34
CA LYS A 52 -4.56 -2.66 -24.18
C LYS A 52 -3.13 -2.43 -23.67
N TYR A 53 -2.43 -3.52 -23.38
CA TYR A 53 -1.02 -3.50 -23.04
C TYR A 53 -0.18 -4.09 -24.17
N PRO A 54 1.05 -3.57 -24.41
CA PRO A 54 1.97 -4.14 -25.38
C PRO A 54 2.21 -5.63 -25.14
N VAL A 55 2.29 -6.41 -26.22
CA VAL A 55 2.41 -7.89 -26.16
C VAL A 55 3.61 -8.33 -25.32
N HIS A 56 4.74 -7.64 -25.45
CA HIS A 56 5.97 -7.96 -24.72
C HIS A 56 5.84 -7.84 -23.20
N ILE A 57 4.88 -7.05 -22.68
CA ILE A 57 4.66 -6.87 -21.24
C ILE A 57 3.67 -7.91 -20.68
N LYS A 58 2.87 -8.57 -21.53
CA LYS A 58 1.79 -9.46 -21.06
C LYS A 58 2.29 -10.60 -20.16
N ASN A 59 3.40 -11.23 -20.52
CA ASN A 59 3.97 -12.33 -19.74
C ASN A 59 4.47 -11.83 -18.38
N GLU A 60 5.16 -10.70 -18.35
CA GLU A 60 5.66 -10.09 -17.12
C GLU A 60 4.52 -9.61 -16.22
N LEU A 61 3.47 -9.02 -16.81
CA LEU A 61 2.27 -8.61 -16.10
C LEU A 61 1.59 -9.82 -15.46
N LYS A 62 1.45 -10.92 -16.20
CA LYS A 62 0.89 -12.16 -15.65
C LYS A 62 1.72 -12.67 -14.46
N GLN A 63 3.03 -12.72 -14.58
CA GLN A 63 3.92 -13.15 -13.49
C GLN A 63 3.78 -12.27 -12.24
N GLU A 64 3.70 -10.94 -12.41
CA GLU A 64 3.53 -10.03 -11.27
C GLU A 64 2.13 -10.18 -10.64
N LEU A 65 1.07 -10.41 -11.43
CA LEU A 65 -0.26 -10.69 -10.90
C LEU A 65 -0.31 -12.02 -10.15
N ASP A 66 0.27 -13.09 -10.71
CA ASP A 66 0.35 -14.40 -10.06
C ASP A 66 1.12 -14.30 -8.72
N ARG A 67 2.20 -13.49 -8.68
CA ARG A 67 2.96 -13.18 -7.44
C ARG A 67 2.15 -12.36 -6.45
N MET A 68 1.35 -11.39 -6.90
CA MET A 68 0.49 -10.59 -6.03
C MET A 68 -0.65 -11.42 -5.44
N GLU A 69 -1.19 -12.36 -6.21
CA GLU A 69 -2.21 -13.32 -5.76
C GLU A 69 -1.62 -14.27 -4.71
N SER A 70 -0.42 -14.81 -4.93
CA SER A 70 0.24 -15.70 -3.95
C SER A 70 0.63 -15.02 -2.63
N LEU A 71 0.74 -13.69 -2.64
CA LEU A 71 1.03 -12.86 -1.47
C LEU A 71 -0.23 -12.29 -0.80
N ASP A 72 -1.42 -12.71 -1.25
CA ASP A 72 -2.70 -12.25 -0.71
C ASP A 72 -2.87 -10.71 -0.79
N VAL A 73 -2.29 -10.11 -1.85
CA VAL A 73 -2.43 -8.68 -2.15
C VAL A 73 -3.64 -8.43 -3.04
N ILE A 74 -3.91 -9.37 -3.94
CA ILE A 74 -5.08 -9.36 -4.82
C ILE A 74 -5.76 -10.73 -4.81
N GLN A 75 -7.03 -10.74 -5.19
CA GLN A 75 -7.82 -11.94 -5.36
C GLN A 75 -8.59 -11.86 -6.67
N LYS A 76 -8.90 -13.02 -7.28
CA LYS A 76 -9.85 -13.07 -8.40
C LYS A 76 -11.25 -12.65 -7.96
N GLU A 77 -11.91 -11.88 -8.80
CA GLU A 77 -13.30 -11.46 -8.63
C GLU A 77 -14.18 -12.21 -9.63
N THR A 78 -15.00 -13.11 -9.10
CA THR A 78 -15.94 -13.94 -9.88
C THR A 78 -17.30 -13.26 -10.02
N GLU A 79 -17.67 -12.45 -9.04
CA GLU A 79 -18.99 -11.83 -8.96
C GLU A 79 -19.06 -10.54 -9.81
N PRO A 80 -20.28 -10.11 -10.18
CA PRO A 80 -20.49 -8.80 -10.74
C PRO A 80 -19.98 -7.70 -9.80
N THR A 81 -19.29 -6.71 -10.36
CA THR A 81 -18.78 -5.55 -9.61
C THR A 81 -19.22 -4.25 -10.27
N ASP A 82 -19.68 -3.32 -9.43
CA ASP A 82 -20.17 -2.03 -9.90
C ASP A 82 -19.02 -1.09 -10.30
N TRP A 83 -17.87 -1.26 -9.66
CA TRP A 83 -16.66 -0.47 -9.90
C TRP A 83 -15.60 -1.31 -10.58
N VAL A 84 -15.12 -0.88 -11.74
CA VAL A 84 -13.95 -1.48 -12.38
C VAL A 84 -12.98 -0.38 -12.76
N ASN A 85 -11.77 -0.47 -12.23
CA ASN A 85 -10.69 0.48 -12.44
C ASN A 85 -9.68 -0.07 -13.45
N SER A 86 -8.91 0.82 -14.05
CA SER A 86 -7.71 0.46 -14.82
C SER A 86 -6.53 0.17 -13.90
N ILE A 87 -5.50 -0.48 -14.45
CA ILE A 87 -4.17 -0.51 -13.84
C ILE A 87 -3.17 0.30 -14.67
N ALA A 88 -2.29 1.01 -13.97
CA ALA A 88 -1.11 1.65 -14.50
C ALA A 88 0.11 0.76 -14.26
N LEU A 89 0.94 0.62 -15.29
CA LEU A 89 2.18 -0.16 -15.23
C LEU A 89 3.36 0.79 -15.18
N SER A 90 4.28 0.55 -14.25
CA SER A 90 5.55 1.27 -14.15
C SER A 90 6.69 0.30 -13.90
N ARG A 91 7.94 0.74 -14.06
CA ARG A 91 9.14 -0.03 -13.79
C ARG A 91 9.69 0.35 -12.41
N LYS A 92 10.04 -0.63 -11.59
CA LYS A 92 10.86 -0.42 -10.38
C LYS A 92 12.32 -0.14 -10.82
N SER A 93 13.13 0.41 -9.92
CA SER A 93 14.57 0.62 -10.16
C SER A 93 15.32 -0.68 -10.49
N ASN A 94 14.83 -1.82 -9.96
CA ASN A 94 15.34 -3.15 -10.27
C ASN A 94 14.78 -3.77 -11.57
N GLY A 95 14.15 -2.97 -12.44
CA GLY A 95 13.60 -3.41 -13.73
C GLY A 95 12.25 -4.14 -13.67
N LYS A 96 11.87 -4.69 -12.51
CA LYS A 96 10.61 -5.43 -12.34
C LYS A 96 9.39 -4.53 -12.56
N LEU A 97 8.33 -5.10 -13.14
CA LEU A 97 7.05 -4.42 -13.25
C LEU A 97 6.46 -4.05 -11.88
N ARG A 98 5.79 -2.90 -11.84
CA ARG A 98 4.96 -2.43 -10.73
C ARG A 98 3.56 -2.20 -11.27
N VAL A 99 2.62 -2.98 -10.76
CA VAL A 99 1.19 -2.83 -11.01
C VAL A 99 0.61 -1.88 -9.98
N CYS A 100 0.06 -0.76 -10.44
CA CYS A 100 -0.66 0.21 -9.60
C CYS A 100 -2.10 0.29 -10.08
N LEU A 101 -3.07 0.35 -9.17
CA LEU A 101 -4.43 0.73 -9.53
C LEU A 101 -4.44 2.17 -10.05
N ASP A 102 -5.22 2.44 -11.09
CA ASP A 102 -5.58 3.77 -11.58
C ASP A 102 -7.06 4.09 -11.25
N PRO A 103 -7.34 4.47 -9.99
CA PRO A 103 -8.69 4.71 -9.48
C PRO A 103 -9.17 6.12 -9.82
N LYS A 104 -9.01 6.55 -11.08
CA LYS A 104 -9.32 7.94 -11.50
C LYS A 104 -10.74 8.36 -11.13
N ASP A 105 -11.72 7.52 -11.40
CA ASP A 105 -13.13 7.83 -11.14
C ASP A 105 -13.51 7.61 -9.68
N LEU A 106 -13.02 6.53 -9.08
CA LEU A 106 -13.18 6.28 -7.65
C LEU A 106 -12.60 7.42 -6.79
N ASN A 107 -11.47 8.00 -7.18
CA ASN A 107 -10.84 9.14 -6.49
C ASN A 107 -11.71 10.40 -6.44
N LYS A 108 -12.68 10.56 -7.33
CA LYS A 108 -13.60 11.72 -7.36
C LYS A 108 -14.67 11.63 -6.29
N VAL A 109 -15.01 10.40 -5.88
CA VAL A 109 -16.14 10.12 -4.98
C VAL A 109 -15.70 9.72 -3.58
N ILE A 110 -14.42 9.39 -3.39
CA ILE A 110 -13.88 9.08 -2.06
C ILE A 110 -13.90 10.31 -1.15
N LYS A 111 -14.42 10.12 0.07
CA LYS A 111 -14.35 11.08 1.16
C LYS A 111 -13.00 10.94 1.85
N ARG A 112 -12.17 11.98 1.79
CA ARG A 112 -10.82 11.96 2.37
C ARG A 112 -10.83 12.42 3.82
N THR A 113 -10.23 11.61 4.68
CA THR A 113 -9.92 12.02 6.04
C THR A 113 -8.70 12.93 6.03
N HIS A 114 -8.81 14.07 6.71
CA HIS A 114 -7.72 15.03 6.79
C HIS A 114 -6.83 14.65 7.97
N HIS A 115 -5.66 14.10 7.67
CA HIS A 115 -4.65 13.79 8.67
C HIS A 115 -3.45 14.71 8.48
N LYS A 116 -3.21 15.59 9.45
CA LYS A 116 -2.05 16.48 9.41
C LYS A 116 -0.79 15.66 9.68
N ILE A 117 0.03 15.48 8.65
CA ILE A 117 1.40 15.01 8.82
C ILE A 117 2.19 16.19 9.40
N PRO A 118 2.82 16.04 10.59
CA PRO A 118 3.53 17.14 11.20
C PRO A 118 4.75 17.54 10.37
N THR A 119 5.05 18.84 10.32
CA THR A 119 6.25 19.33 9.63
C THR A 119 7.50 19.02 10.44
N LEU A 120 8.67 19.07 9.79
CA LEU A 120 9.95 18.88 10.50
C LEU A 120 10.13 19.90 11.62
N GLU A 121 9.73 21.16 11.39
CA GLU A 121 9.78 22.23 12.39
C GLU A 121 8.92 21.90 13.63
N GLU A 122 7.70 21.39 13.41
CA GLU A 122 6.77 20.99 14.48
C GLU A 122 7.29 19.83 15.33
N ILE A 123 8.20 18.99 14.82
CA ILE A 123 8.78 17.86 15.58
C ILE A 123 10.24 18.06 15.98
N SER A 124 10.92 19.10 15.47
CA SER A 124 12.35 19.34 15.68
C SER A 124 12.75 19.39 17.16
N HIS A 125 11.95 20.09 17.98
CA HIS A 125 12.17 20.20 19.42
C HIS A 125 12.13 18.85 20.15
N LYS A 126 11.42 17.84 19.62
CA LYS A 126 11.37 16.49 20.20
C LYS A 126 12.70 15.73 20.05
N PHE A 127 13.59 16.20 19.17
CA PHE A 127 14.90 15.62 18.93
C PHE A 127 16.02 16.37 19.66
N SER A 128 15.70 17.41 20.44
CA SER A 128 16.70 18.18 21.19
C SER A 128 17.49 17.27 22.14
N GLY A 129 18.82 17.34 22.05
CA GLY A 129 19.72 16.52 22.86
C GLY A 129 19.93 15.07 22.37
N ALA A 130 19.27 14.64 21.29
CA ALA A 130 19.51 13.34 20.69
C ALA A 130 20.89 13.29 20.04
N LYS A 131 21.68 12.24 20.35
CA LYS A 131 23.05 12.04 19.82
C LYS A 131 23.12 11.03 18.68
N TYR A 132 22.15 10.13 18.60
CA TYR A 132 22.08 9.04 17.62
C TYR A 132 20.67 8.96 17.05
N PHE A 133 20.58 8.70 15.74
CA PHE A 133 19.33 8.56 15.02
C PHE A 133 19.33 7.23 14.27
N SER A 134 18.18 6.57 14.24
CA SER A 134 17.93 5.43 13.37
C SER A 134 16.79 5.76 12.41
N LYS A 135 16.88 5.23 11.19
CA LYS A 135 15.84 5.36 10.18
C LYS A 135 15.33 3.96 9.84
N LEU A 136 14.04 3.77 9.95
CA LEU A 136 13.34 2.55 9.57
C LEU A 136 12.45 2.85 8.38
N ASP A 137 12.55 2.04 7.34
CA ASP A 137 11.68 2.12 6.16
C ASP A 137 10.82 0.86 6.09
N ALA A 138 9.50 1.05 6.12
CA ALA A 138 8.55 -0.06 6.03
C ALA A 138 8.37 -0.46 4.56
N GLN A 139 9.06 -1.53 4.15
CA GLN A 139 8.91 -2.07 2.81
C GLN A 139 7.45 -2.50 2.58
N HIS A 140 6.88 -2.10 1.43
CA HIS A 140 5.49 -2.39 1.09
C HIS A 140 4.47 -1.92 2.14
N GLY A 141 4.75 -0.85 2.91
CA GLY A 141 3.93 -0.44 4.06
C GLY A 141 2.41 -0.31 3.80
N TYR A 142 1.98 0.05 2.58
CA TYR A 142 0.56 0.07 2.23
C TYR A 142 -0.07 -1.33 2.22
N TRP A 143 0.67 -2.34 1.77
CA TRP A 143 0.20 -3.74 1.77
C TRP A 143 0.02 -4.27 3.19
N ALA A 144 0.55 -3.62 4.22
CA ALA A 144 0.30 -4.01 5.59
C ALA A 144 -1.14 -3.72 6.06
N ILE A 145 -1.88 -2.88 5.34
CA ILE A 145 -3.25 -2.49 5.67
C ILE A 145 -4.22 -3.36 4.85
N HIS A 146 -5.04 -4.17 5.52
CA HIS A 146 -6.10 -4.93 4.88
C HIS A 146 -7.30 -4.04 4.58
N LEU A 147 -7.99 -4.31 3.47
CA LEU A 147 -9.26 -3.70 3.13
C LEU A 147 -10.40 -4.57 3.63
N ASP A 148 -11.51 -3.96 4.03
CA ASP A 148 -12.74 -4.73 4.20
C ASP A 148 -13.30 -5.17 2.83
N GLU A 149 -14.23 -6.13 2.84
CA GLU A 149 -14.80 -6.72 1.61
C GLU A 149 -15.44 -5.64 0.71
N TYR A 150 -16.12 -4.67 1.29
CA TYR A 150 -16.74 -3.57 0.55
C TYR A 150 -15.69 -2.73 -0.19
N SER A 151 -14.65 -2.32 0.53
CA SER A 151 -13.56 -1.48 0.02
C SER A 151 -12.70 -2.22 -0.98
N SER A 152 -12.49 -3.52 -0.77
CA SER A 152 -11.84 -4.43 -1.71
C SER A 152 -12.57 -4.41 -3.06
N LYS A 153 -13.91 -4.59 -3.06
CA LYS A 153 -14.73 -4.55 -4.28
C LYS A 153 -14.69 -3.21 -5.01
N LEU A 154 -14.54 -2.08 -4.31
CA LEU A 154 -14.34 -0.77 -4.95
C LEU A 154 -13.03 -0.70 -5.78
N THR A 155 -12.04 -1.53 -5.43
CA THR A 155 -10.73 -1.54 -6.08
C THR A 155 -10.60 -2.58 -7.19
N SER A 156 -11.71 -3.15 -7.66
CA SER A 156 -11.69 -4.16 -8.71
C SER A 156 -11.10 -3.62 -10.00
N PHE A 157 -10.38 -4.48 -10.73
CA PHE A 157 -9.76 -4.22 -12.02
C PHE A 157 -9.71 -5.51 -12.84
N GLY A 158 -10.16 -5.48 -14.10
CA GLY A 158 -10.28 -6.71 -14.89
C GLY A 158 -11.13 -7.76 -14.18
N ARG A 159 -10.52 -8.86 -13.77
CA ARG A 159 -11.16 -9.93 -12.96
C ARG A 159 -10.45 -10.14 -11.62
N TYR A 160 -9.86 -9.08 -11.08
CA TYR A 160 -9.17 -9.08 -9.80
C TYR A 160 -9.65 -7.92 -8.94
N ARG A 161 -9.43 -8.00 -7.62
CA ARG A 161 -9.62 -6.92 -6.65
C ARG A 161 -8.46 -6.91 -5.66
N PHE A 162 -8.17 -5.76 -5.07
CA PHE A 162 -7.13 -5.66 -4.03
C PHE A 162 -7.70 -6.03 -2.66
N LEU A 163 -7.02 -6.91 -1.94
CA LEU A 163 -7.32 -7.24 -0.54
C LEU A 163 -6.62 -6.30 0.44
N ARG A 164 -5.55 -5.65 -0.02
CA ARG A 164 -4.71 -4.76 0.78
C ARG A 164 -4.63 -3.40 0.13
N LEU A 165 -4.40 -2.36 0.93
CA LEU A 165 -4.30 -1.00 0.42
C LEU A 165 -3.12 -0.91 -0.57
N LYS A 166 -3.38 -0.45 -1.79
CA LYS A 166 -2.33 -0.14 -2.78
C LYS A 166 -1.94 1.34 -2.74
N THR A 167 -0.82 1.67 -3.37
CA THR A 167 -0.57 3.04 -3.85
C THR A 167 -1.22 3.21 -5.22
N SER A 168 -1.90 4.34 -5.50
CA SER A 168 -2.13 4.68 -6.90
C SER A 168 -0.92 5.37 -7.49
N SER A 169 -0.80 5.31 -8.82
CA SER A 169 0.21 6.05 -9.59
C SER A 169 0.17 7.56 -9.32
N SER A 170 -0.99 8.12 -8.97
CA SER A 170 -1.06 9.45 -8.38
C SER A 170 -0.83 9.37 -6.87
N SER A 171 0.19 10.03 -6.34
CA SER A 171 0.48 10.10 -4.91
C SER A 171 -0.58 10.90 -4.11
N ARG A 172 -1.85 10.91 -4.53
CA ARG A 172 -2.97 11.64 -3.94
C ARG A 172 -3.71 10.90 -2.82
N TRP A 173 -3.37 9.63 -2.55
CA TRP A 173 -3.93 8.90 -1.41
C TRP A 173 -3.38 9.39 -0.07
N THR A 174 -2.22 10.03 -0.10
CA THR A 174 -1.48 10.50 1.08
C THR A 174 -1.06 11.97 0.98
N LYS A 175 -1.51 12.67 -0.06
CA LYS A 175 -1.38 14.12 -0.17
C LYS A 175 -2.75 14.73 0.09
N TYR A 176 -2.87 15.24 1.33
CA TYR A 176 -3.95 16.02 1.93
C TYR A 176 -5.13 15.21 2.49
#